data_AF-A0AAE0DSD2-F1
#
_entry.id   AF-A0AAE0DSD2-F1
#
_cell.length_a   1.000
_cell.length_b   1.000
_cell.length_c   1.000
_cell.angle_alpha   90.00
_cell.angle_beta   90.00
_cell.angle_gamma   90.00
#
_symmetry.space_group_name_H-M   'P 1'
#
loop_
_entity.id
_entity.type
_entity.pdbx_description
1 polymer ?
#
loop_
_entity_poly.entity_id
_entity_poly.type
_entity_poly.pdbx_seq_one_letter_code
_entity_poly.pdbx_strand_id
1 'polypeptide(L)'
;MEQIKHSHVQVRGVKLHVAEIGTGPKVVVFLHGFPEIWYSWRYQMIAVATAGYRAIAIGCRGYGLSDHPPEPHKTTFNDFTDDVVALLDSLSISKAFLVGKDAGVIPAYMIAAAHPEKVAGIITMGVPFLIPGPMLLQFTDKLPKGFCILRWQEPGRAEADFGRFDVKTVIRKIYILFSASELQVASDDQEIMDLVDPSTPLPPWFSEEDLSVYAGLYENSGFCTALQVPYR
;
A
#
# COMPACT_ATOMS: atom_id res chain seq x y z
N MET A 1 -15.25 13.02 -5.72
CA MET A 1 -14.89 12.27 -4.50
C MET A 1 -15.86 12.49 -3.33
N GLU A 2 -16.66 13.55 -3.33
CA GLU A 2 -17.61 13.90 -2.24
C GLU A 2 -18.62 12.80 -1.84
N GLN A 3 -18.82 11.78 -2.69
CA GLN A 3 -19.72 10.66 -2.41
C GLN A 3 -19.05 9.49 -1.67
N ILE A 4 -17.71 9.49 -1.56
CA ILE A 4 -16.99 8.46 -0.81
C ILE A 4 -17.16 8.75 0.68
N LYS A 5 -17.74 7.80 1.41
CA LYS A 5 -17.94 7.88 2.85
C LYS A 5 -16.70 7.39 3.56
N HIS A 6 -16.23 8.15 4.54
CA HIS A 6 -15.09 7.79 5.37
C HIS A 6 -15.59 7.39 6.76
N SER A 7 -15.06 6.28 7.27
CA SER A 7 -15.38 5.78 8.61
C SER A 7 -14.15 5.11 9.22
N HIS A 8 -14.25 4.77 10.50
CA HIS A 8 -13.25 3.98 11.20
C HIS A 8 -13.89 2.71 11.74
N VAL A 9 -13.22 1.58 11.54
CA VAL A 9 -13.66 0.27 12.01
C VAL A 9 -12.62 -0.27 12.99
N GLN A 10 -13.07 -0.66 14.18
CA GLN A 10 -12.20 -1.25 15.18
C GLN A 10 -11.95 -2.72 14.82
N VAL A 11 -10.70 -3.08 14.55
CA VAL A 11 -10.28 -4.46 14.30
C VAL A 11 -9.02 -4.74 15.10
N ARG A 12 -8.94 -5.90 15.75
CA ARG A 12 -7.70 -6.40 16.39
C ARG A 12 -6.90 -5.34 17.19
N GLY A 13 -7.60 -4.48 17.94
CA GLY A 13 -6.99 -3.45 18.79
C GLY A 13 -6.56 -2.15 18.09
N VAL A 14 -6.80 -1.98 16.77
CA VAL A 14 -6.56 -0.75 16.01
C VAL A 14 -7.82 -0.25 15.30
N LYS A 15 -7.96 1.06 15.11
CA LYS A 15 -9.00 1.64 14.25
C LYS A 15 -8.46 1.81 12.84
N LEU A 16 -9.03 1.09 11.90
CA LEU A 16 -8.68 1.25 10.49
C LEU A 16 -9.62 2.24 9.83
N HIS A 17 -9.03 3.16 9.07
CA HIS A 17 -9.75 4.01 8.15
C HIS A 17 -10.31 3.19 6.99
N VAL A 18 -11.58 3.43 6.69
CA VAL A 18 -12.31 2.81 5.59
C VAL A 18 -12.93 3.89 4.73
N ALA A 19 -12.62 3.86 3.44
CA ALA A 19 -13.31 4.63 2.41
C ALA A 19 -14.29 3.71 1.67
N GLU A 20 -15.55 4.13 1.58
CA GLU A 20 -16.63 3.29 1.04
C GLU A 20 -17.52 4.07 0.07
N ILE A 21 -17.91 3.43 -1.03
CA ILE A 21 -18.89 3.96 -1.99
C ILE A 21 -19.70 2.83 -2.64
N GLY A 22 -20.97 3.11 -2.97
CA GLY A 22 -21.90 2.13 -3.54
C GLY A 22 -22.59 1.27 -2.47
N THR A 23 -23.71 0.66 -2.85
CA THR A 23 -24.57 -0.13 -1.95
C THR A 23 -24.93 -1.50 -2.53
N GLY A 24 -24.15 -1.96 -3.52
CA GLY A 24 -24.36 -3.23 -4.18
C GLY A 24 -24.24 -4.44 -3.25
N PRO A 25 -24.92 -5.56 -3.54
CA PRO A 25 -24.86 -6.77 -2.71
C PRO A 25 -23.51 -7.49 -2.80
N LYS A 26 -22.72 -7.24 -3.85
CA LYS A 26 -21.36 -7.77 -4.02
C LYS A 26 -20.34 -6.74 -3.57
N VAL A 27 -19.36 -7.17 -2.79
CA VAL A 27 -18.33 -6.30 -2.23
C VAL A 27 -17.00 -6.47 -2.95
N VAL A 28 -16.33 -5.37 -3.23
CA VAL A 28 -14.94 -5.31 -3.71
C VAL A 28 -14.11 -4.57 -2.67
N VAL A 29 -13.08 -5.23 -2.14
CA VAL A 29 -12.13 -4.67 -1.17
C VAL A 29 -10.82 -4.37 -1.87
N PHE A 30 -10.34 -3.13 -1.74
CA PHE A 30 -9.11 -2.65 -2.34
C PHE A 30 -7.99 -2.51 -1.29
N LEU A 31 -6.84 -3.12 -1.59
CA LEU A 31 -5.66 -3.19 -0.73
C LEU A 31 -4.50 -2.46 -1.42
N HIS A 32 -4.10 -1.30 -0.88
CA HIS A 32 -3.03 -0.47 -1.45
C HIS A 32 -1.63 -1.04 -1.14
N GLY A 33 -0.61 -0.58 -1.88
CA GLY A 33 0.79 -0.90 -1.64
C GLY A 33 1.58 0.20 -0.94
N PHE A 34 2.84 0.36 -1.31
CA PHE A 34 3.80 1.32 -0.77
C PHE A 34 4.28 2.34 -1.83
N PRO A 35 4.48 3.62 -1.46
CA PRO A 35 3.89 4.34 -0.34
C PRO A 35 2.50 4.85 -0.76
N GLU A 36 1.54 3.93 -0.85
CA GLU A 36 0.18 4.23 -1.29
C GLU A 36 -0.77 4.44 -0.12
N ILE A 37 -2.04 4.69 -0.40
CA ILE A 37 -3.12 4.81 0.59
C ILE A 37 -4.47 4.48 -0.08
N TRP A 38 -5.58 4.45 0.66
CA TRP A 38 -6.93 4.22 0.10
C TRP A 38 -7.20 5.06 -1.18
N TYR A 39 -6.65 6.29 -1.22
CA TYR A 39 -6.82 7.27 -2.30
C TYR A 39 -6.27 6.78 -3.65
N SER A 40 -5.34 5.83 -3.66
CA SER A 40 -4.84 5.18 -4.88
C SER A 40 -5.96 4.49 -5.67
N TRP A 41 -7.05 4.13 -5.00
CA TRP A 41 -8.20 3.44 -5.59
C TRP A 41 -9.36 4.35 -5.98
N ARG A 42 -9.23 5.68 -5.81
CA ARG A 42 -10.33 6.65 -6.00
C ARG A 42 -11.09 6.49 -7.32
N TYR A 43 -10.39 6.20 -8.42
CA TYR A 43 -11.02 6.00 -9.72
C TYR A 43 -11.72 4.64 -9.81
N GLN A 44 -11.07 3.57 -9.34
CA GLN A 44 -11.61 2.21 -9.38
C GLN A 44 -12.82 2.05 -8.47
N MET A 45 -12.80 2.68 -7.29
CA MET A 45 -13.94 2.67 -6.37
C MET A 45 -15.19 3.28 -7.01
N ILE A 46 -15.05 4.42 -7.69
CA ILE A 46 -16.17 5.05 -8.42
C ILE A 46 -16.66 4.11 -9.52
N ALA A 47 -15.77 3.58 -10.36
CA ALA A 47 -16.15 2.69 -11.46
C ALA A 47 -16.89 1.43 -10.98
N VAL A 48 -16.40 0.79 -9.92
CA VAL A 48 -17.00 -0.41 -9.33
C VAL A 48 -18.36 -0.09 -8.69
N ALA A 49 -18.50 1.03 -7.99
CA ALA A 49 -19.78 1.46 -7.45
C ALA A 49 -20.81 1.79 -8.55
N THR A 50 -20.40 2.46 -9.62
CA THR A 50 -21.24 2.70 -10.80
C THR A 50 -21.68 1.40 -11.47
N ALA A 51 -20.85 0.36 -11.42
CA ALA A 51 -21.20 -0.98 -11.90
C ALA A 51 -22.13 -1.76 -10.94
N GLY A 52 -22.62 -1.14 -9.86
CA GLY A 52 -23.59 -1.73 -8.94
C GLY A 52 -22.98 -2.61 -7.83
N TYR A 53 -21.69 -2.46 -7.53
CA TYR A 53 -21.02 -3.11 -6.41
C TYR A 53 -20.89 -2.15 -5.22
N ARG A 54 -20.55 -2.70 -4.05
CA ARG A 54 -20.07 -1.94 -2.89
C ARG A 54 -18.53 -1.95 -2.92
N ALA A 55 -17.92 -0.79 -3.06
CA ALA A 55 -16.47 -0.61 -3.10
C ALA A 55 -15.96 -0.15 -1.73
N ILE A 56 -14.94 -0.84 -1.21
CA ILE A 56 -14.31 -0.56 0.08
C ILE A 56 -12.81 -0.48 -0.12
N ALA A 57 -12.17 0.66 0.16
CA ALA A 57 -10.72 0.76 0.25
C ALA A 57 -10.32 0.97 1.70
N ILE A 58 -9.37 0.20 2.17
CA ILE A 58 -8.87 0.29 3.56
C ILE A 58 -7.57 1.07 3.60
N GLY A 59 -7.33 1.82 4.67
CA GLY A 59 -5.97 2.18 5.07
C GLY A 59 -5.42 1.08 5.96
N CYS A 60 -4.32 0.43 5.58
CA CYS A 60 -3.65 -0.53 6.46
C CYS A 60 -3.25 0.13 7.79
N ARG A 61 -3.12 -0.65 8.87
CA ARG A 61 -2.60 -0.14 10.14
C ARG A 61 -1.27 0.61 9.91
N GLY A 62 -1.11 1.77 10.52
CA GLY A 62 0.06 2.63 10.35
C GLY A 62 0.12 3.41 9.03
N TYR A 63 -0.97 3.45 8.24
CA TYR A 63 -1.07 4.25 7.03
C TYR A 63 -2.19 5.30 7.13
N GLY A 64 -1.89 6.51 6.65
CA GLY A 64 -2.87 7.59 6.49
C GLY A 64 -3.64 7.87 7.77
N LEU A 65 -4.96 7.63 7.74
CA LEU A 65 -5.90 7.92 8.84
C LEU A 65 -6.16 6.71 9.77
N SER A 66 -5.48 5.59 9.56
CA SER A 66 -5.55 4.41 10.42
C SER A 66 -4.60 4.53 11.60
N ASP A 67 -4.97 3.93 12.73
CA ASP A 67 -4.12 3.89 13.92
C ASP A 67 -2.77 3.21 13.62
N HIS A 68 -1.73 3.67 14.31
CA HIS A 68 -0.46 2.98 14.33
C HIS A 68 -0.56 1.65 15.10
N PRO A 69 0.13 0.59 14.64
CA PRO A 69 0.35 -0.57 15.49
C PRO A 69 1.10 -0.18 16.77
N PRO A 70 0.85 -0.85 17.92
CA PRO A 70 1.60 -0.61 19.15
C PRO A 70 3.11 -0.82 19.00
N GLU A 71 3.50 -1.79 18.16
CA GLU A 71 4.89 -2.10 17.85
C GLU A 71 5.11 -2.10 16.32
N PRO A 72 5.32 -0.92 15.69
CA PRO A 72 5.45 -0.81 14.24
C PRO A 72 6.52 -1.72 13.65
N HIS A 73 7.68 -1.82 14.30
CA HIS A 73 8.82 -2.66 13.88
C HIS A 73 8.58 -4.17 13.95
N LYS A 74 7.47 -4.64 14.54
CA LYS A 74 7.07 -6.05 14.58
C LYS A 74 5.85 -6.34 13.70
N THR A 75 5.32 -5.32 13.03
CA THR A 75 4.14 -5.49 12.17
C THR A 75 4.54 -6.23 10.91
N THR A 76 3.70 -7.19 10.50
CA THR A 76 3.96 -8.05 9.34
C THR A 76 2.77 -8.10 8.39
N PHE A 77 2.93 -8.74 7.23
CA PHE A 77 1.81 -9.02 6.33
C PHE A 77 0.73 -9.91 6.95
N ASN A 78 1.05 -10.73 7.97
CA ASN A 78 0.02 -11.46 8.73
C ASN A 78 -0.93 -10.49 9.45
N ASP A 79 -0.41 -9.40 10.00
CA ASP A 79 -1.25 -8.41 10.67
C ASP A 79 -2.21 -7.73 9.69
N PHE A 80 -1.73 -7.40 8.48
CA PHE A 80 -2.60 -6.83 7.44
C PHE A 80 -3.65 -7.84 6.97
N THR A 81 -3.27 -9.12 6.83
CA THR A 81 -4.15 -10.23 6.45
C THR A 81 -5.27 -10.39 7.48
N ASP A 82 -4.91 -10.55 8.76
CA ASP A 82 -5.85 -10.75 9.85
C ASP A 82 -6.78 -9.54 10.03
N ASP A 83 -6.26 -8.33 9.82
CA ASP A 83 -7.03 -7.10 9.90
C ASP A 83 -8.12 -7.04 8.83
N VAL A 84 -7.81 -7.41 7.59
CA VAL A 84 -8.80 -7.46 6.50
C VAL A 84 -9.86 -8.51 6.83
N VAL A 85 -9.46 -9.69 7.34
CA VAL A 85 -10.41 -10.75 7.72
C VAL A 85 -11.34 -10.27 8.82
N ALA A 86 -10.80 -9.67 9.89
CA ALA A 86 -11.58 -9.11 10.99
C ALA A 86 -12.47 -7.93 10.53
N LEU A 87 -12.03 -7.14 9.55
CA LEU A 87 -12.82 -6.07 8.96
C LEU A 87 -14.04 -6.63 8.20
N LEU A 88 -13.84 -7.69 7.40
CA LEU A 88 -14.95 -8.36 6.71
C LEU A 88 -15.99 -8.87 7.72
N ASP A 89 -15.53 -9.49 8.81
CA ASP A 89 -16.42 -9.96 9.88
C ASP A 89 -17.15 -8.81 10.58
N SER A 90 -16.44 -7.73 10.93
CA SER A 90 -17.03 -6.55 11.58
C SER A 90 -18.07 -5.85 10.71
N LEU A 91 -17.95 -5.94 9.39
CA LEU A 91 -18.88 -5.36 8.42
C LEU A 91 -19.97 -6.35 7.97
N SER A 92 -20.02 -7.54 8.56
CA SER A 92 -20.93 -8.64 8.18
C SER A 92 -20.83 -9.02 6.70
N ILE A 93 -19.63 -8.96 6.14
CA ILE A 93 -19.35 -9.34 4.75
C ILE A 93 -18.86 -10.77 4.73
N SER A 94 -19.73 -11.68 4.29
CA SER A 94 -19.39 -13.11 4.21
C SER A 94 -18.39 -13.43 3.10
N LYS A 95 -18.45 -12.70 1.97
CA LYS A 95 -17.60 -12.95 0.81
C LYS A 95 -17.34 -11.68 -0.01
N ALA A 96 -16.10 -11.45 -0.43
CA ALA A 96 -15.70 -10.27 -1.21
C ALA A 96 -14.72 -10.60 -2.34
N PHE A 97 -14.68 -9.75 -3.38
CA PHE A 97 -13.56 -9.71 -4.32
C PHE A 97 -12.43 -8.90 -3.69
N LEU A 98 -11.20 -9.39 -3.77
CA LEU A 98 -10.02 -8.67 -3.27
C LEU A 98 -9.22 -8.11 -4.43
N VAL A 99 -8.90 -6.83 -4.39
CA VAL A 99 -8.09 -6.14 -5.40
C VAL A 99 -6.83 -5.61 -4.72
N GLY A 100 -5.68 -6.14 -5.07
CA GLY A 100 -4.39 -5.75 -4.50
C GLY A 100 -3.48 -5.08 -5.53
N LYS A 101 -2.69 -4.10 -5.09
CA LYS A 101 -1.59 -3.52 -5.86
C LYS A 101 -0.33 -3.50 -5.01
N ASP A 102 0.81 -3.81 -5.64
CA ASP A 102 2.13 -3.78 -4.98
C ASP A 102 2.09 -4.57 -3.66
N ALA A 103 2.54 -4.05 -2.51
CA ALA A 103 2.53 -4.76 -1.23
C ALA A 103 1.12 -5.25 -0.83
N GLY A 104 0.06 -4.58 -1.29
CA GLY A 104 -1.33 -4.96 -1.05
C GLY A 104 -1.76 -6.27 -1.72
N VAL A 105 -1.00 -6.82 -2.66
CA VAL A 105 -1.30 -8.16 -3.22
C VAL A 105 -0.99 -9.29 -2.25
N ILE A 106 -0.04 -9.10 -1.34
CA ILE A 106 0.40 -10.13 -0.39
C ILE A 106 -0.76 -10.54 0.54
N PRO A 107 -1.44 -9.62 1.25
CA PRO A 107 -2.62 -10.00 2.03
C PRO A 107 -3.74 -10.55 1.14
N ALA A 108 -3.94 -10.07 -0.09
CA ALA A 108 -4.94 -10.66 -1.00
C ALA A 108 -4.66 -12.15 -1.28
N TYR A 109 -3.41 -12.52 -1.56
CA TYR A 109 -3.01 -13.91 -1.76
C TYR A 109 -3.14 -14.74 -0.48
N MET A 110 -2.70 -14.21 0.66
CA MET A 110 -2.76 -14.91 1.95
C MET A 110 -4.19 -15.20 2.38
N ILE A 111 -5.11 -14.24 2.23
CA ILE A 111 -6.53 -14.43 2.54
C ILE A 111 -7.15 -15.44 1.58
N ALA A 112 -6.84 -15.37 0.27
CA ALA A 112 -7.36 -16.35 -0.68
C ALA A 112 -6.90 -17.78 -0.39
N ALA A 113 -5.68 -17.95 0.13
CA ALA A 113 -5.14 -19.26 0.50
C ALA A 113 -5.68 -19.76 1.86
N ALA A 114 -5.76 -18.90 2.87
CA ALA A 114 -6.12 -19.27 4.23
C ALA A 114 -7.64 -19.22 4.51
N HIS A 115 -8.37 -18.35 3.80
CA HIS A 115 -9.80 -18.09 3.98
C HIS A 115 -10.56 -18.09 2.64
N PRO A 116 -10.47 -19.16 1.82
CA PRO A 116 -11.14 -19.21 0.51
C PRO A 116 -12.67 -19.03 0.60
N GLU A 117 -13.28 -19.34 1.74
CA GLU A 117 -14.70 -19.11 2.01
C GLU A 117 -15.08 -17.62 1.99
N LYS A 118 -14.14 -16.73 2.34
CA LYS A 118 -14.32 -15.27 2.37
C LYS A 118 -14.02 -14.59 1.03
N VAL A 119 -13.48 -15.31 0.04
CA VAL A 119 -12.98 -14.73 -1.22
C VAL A 119 -13.80 -15.18 -2.43
N ALA A 120 -14.44 -14.23 -3.11
CA ALA A 120 -15.16 -14.44 -4.37
C ALA A 120 -14.23 -14.49 -5.59
N GLY A 121 -13.08 -13.81 -5.50
CA GLY A 121 -12.04 -13.77 -6.52
C GLY A 121 -10.98 -12.74 -6.16
N ILE A 122 -9.81 -12.85 -6.78
CA ILE A 122 -8.71 -11.89 -6.58
C ILE A 122 -8.30 -11.25 -7.90
N ILE A 123 -7.94 -9.96 -7.83
CA ILE A 123 -7.34 -9.20 -8.92
C ILE A 123 -6.06 -8.57 -8.36
N THR A 124 -4.93 -8.80 -9.02
CA THR A 124 -3.61 -8.38 -8.52
C THR A 124 -2.84 -7.61 -9.58
N MET A 125 -2.16 -6.54 -9.15
CA MET A 125 -1.36 -5.67 -10.02
C MET A 125 0.04 -5.45 -9.44
N GLY A 126 1.06 -5.48 -10.29
CA GLY A 126 2.45 -5.22 -9.91
C GLY A 126 3.23 -6.48 -9.55
N VAL A 127 2.86 -7.17 -8.46
CA VAL A 127 3.62 -8.33 -7.95
C VAL A 127 2.89 -9.65 -8.27
N PRO A 128 3.53 -10.60 -8.97
CA PRO A 128 2.94 -11.91 -9.26
C PRO A 128 2.81 -12.75 -7.99
N PHE A 129 2.01 -13.83 -8.05
CA PHE A 129 1.98 -14.81 -6.98
C PHE A 129 3.34 -15.50 -6.88
N LEU A 130 3.96 -15.42 -5.71
CA LEU A 130 5.25 -16.07 -5.43
C LEU A 130 5.01 -17.23 -4.49
N ILE A 131 5.35 -18.44 -4.93
CA ILE A 131 5.32 -19.62 -4.07
C ILE A 131 6.43 -19.47 -3.02
N PRO A 132 6.11 -19.54 -1.72
CA PRO A 132 7.13 -19.51 -0.68
C PRO A 132 8.16 -20.61 -0.91
N GLY A 133 9.45 -20.25 -0.95
CA GLY A 133 10.53 -21.21 -1.18
C GLY A 133 11.79 -20.58 -1.78
N PRO A 134 12.75 -21.43 -2.20
CA PRO A 134 14.06 -21.00 -2.70
C PRO A 134 14.01 -19.99 -3.86
N MET A 135 12.93 -20.00 -4.64
CA MET A 135 12.73 -19.09 -5.78
C MET A 135 12.66 -17.62 -5.37
N LEU A 136 12.05 -17.31 -4.22
CA LEU A 136 11.95 -15.94 -3.72
C LEU A 136 13.34 -15.41 -3.29
N LEU A 137 14.12 -16.23 -2.58
CA LEU A 137 15.48 -15.89 -2.15
C LEU A 137 16.42 -15.70 -3.36
N GLN A 138 16.31 -16.56 -4.37
CA GLN A 138 17.08 -16.45 -5.60
C GLN A 138 16.72 -15.21 -6.43
N PHE A 139 15.51 -14.67 -6.29
CA PHE A 139 15.13 -13.43 -6.96
C PHE A 139 15.84 -12.24 -6.31
N THR A 140 15.85 -12.16 -4.97
CA THR A 140 16.50 -11.06 -4.26
C THR A 140 18.02 -11.05 -4.44
N ASP A 141 18.66 -12.23 -4.51
CA ASP A 141 20.12 -12.35 -4.73
C ASP A 141 20.58 -11.81 -6.09
N LYS A 142 19.67 -11.70 -7.06
CA LYS A 142 19.96 -11.20 -8.41
C LYS A 142 19.74 -9.69 -8.55
N LEU A 143 19.18 -9.03 -7.54
CA LEU A 143 18.92 -7.59 -7.59
C LEU A 143 20.23 -6.81 -7.37
N PRO A 144 20.45 -5.71 -8.11
CA PRO A 144 21.59 -4.82 -7.87
C PRO A 144 21.55 -4.25 -6.44
N LYS A 145 22.70 -4.18 -5.76
CA LYS A 145 22.78 -3.68 -4.37
C LYS A 145 22.19 -2.27 -4.17
N GLY A 146 22.27 -1.43 -5.20
CA GLY A 146 21.71 -0.08 -5.21
C GLY A 146 20.20 -0.01 -5.46
N PHE A 147 19.53 -1.15 -5.65
CA PHE A 147 18.10 -1.19 -5.89
C PHE A 147 17.31 -0.95 -4.60
N CYS A 148 16.17 -0.25 -4.71
CA CYS A 148 15.42 0.25 -3.55
C CYS A 148 15.03 -0.86 -2.55
N ILE A 149 14.61 -2.03 -3.02
CA ILE A 149 14.22 -3.15 -2.14
C ILE A 149 15.38 -3.54 -1.21
N LEU A 150 16.60 -3.65 -1.73
CA LEU A 150 17.76 -4.04 -0.93
C LEU A 150 18.24 -2.91 -0.02
N ARG A 151 18.18 -1.65 -0.48
CA ARG A 151 18.54 -0.48 0.33
C ARG A 151 17.57 -0.28 1.50
N TRP A 152 16.27 -0.48 1.30
CA TRP A 152 15.26 -0.25 2.33
C TRP A 152 15.10 -1.41 3.32
N GLN A 153 15.62 -2.59 2.98
CA GLN A 153 15.79 -3.72 3.91
C GLN A 153 16.72 -3.38 5.09
N GLU A 154 17.72 -2.52 4.88
CA GLU A 154 18.64 -2.10 5.93
C GLU A 154 17.91 -1.24 6.98
N PRO A 155 17.82 -1.69 8.26
CA PRO A 155 17.12 -0.94 9.29
C PRO A 155 17.69 0.46 9.51
N GLY A 156 16.83 1.48 9.45
CA GLY A 156 17.20 2.88 9.67
C GLY A 156 17.71 3.61 8.44
N ARG A 157 18.10 2.90 7.36
CA ARG A 157 18.66 3.54 6.16
C ARG A 157 17.62 4.34 5.39
N ALA A 158 16.47 3.72 5.11
CA ALA A 158 15.37 4.39 4.42
C ALA A 158 14.82 5.56 5.25
N GLU A 159 14.72 5.39 6.57
CA GLU A 159 14.29 6.44 7.49
C GLU A 159 15.27 7.62 7.50
N ALA A 160 16.58 7.35 7.48
CA ALA A 160 17.59 8.40 7.40
C ALA A 160 17.52 9.13 6.05
N ASP A 161 17.36 8.41 4.94
CA ASP A 161 17.25 9.01 3.60
C ASP A 161 15.97 9.85 3.47
N PHE A 162 14.82 9.30 3.87
CA PHE A 162 13.54 10.02 3.82
C PHE A 162 13.54 11.22 4.77
N GLY A 163 14.19 11.11 5.93
CA GLY A 163 14.32 12.17 6.92
C GLY A 163 15.13 13.40 6.46
N ARG A 164 15.80 13.32 5.30
CA ARG A 164 16.47 14.47 4.66
C ARG A 164 15.47 15.45 4.03
N PHE A 165 14.21 15.05 3.86
CA PHE A 165 13.21 15.79 3.10
C PHE A 165 11.88 15.88 3.85
N ASP A 166 11.04 16.85 3.49
CA ASP A 166 9.65 16.86 3.93
C ASP A 166 8.83 15.74 3.24
N VAL A 167 7.71 15.36 3.85
CA VAL A 167 6.86 14.26 3.39
C VAL A 167 6.42 14.44 1.93
N LYS A 168 6.05 15.66 1.53
CA LYS A 168 5.60 15.94 0.16
C LYS A 168 6.72 15.72 -0.84
N THR A 169 7.94 16.13 -0.51
CA THR A 169 9.13 15.89 -1.34
C THR A 169 9.47 14.39 -1.45
N VAL A 170 9.35 13.62 -0.36
CA VAL A 170 9.54 12.16 -0.39
C VAL A 170 8.52 11.49 -1.33
N ILE A 171 7.22 11.78 -1.17
CA ILE A 171 6.18 11.21 -2.04
C ILE A 171 6.40 11.61 -3.50
N ARG A 172 6.72 12.88 -3.78
CA ARG A 172 7.03 13.37 -5.12
C ARG A 172 8.14 12.54 -5.76
N LYS A 173 9.26 12.39 -5.06
CA LYS A 173 10.41 11.64 -5.55
C LYS A 173 10.06 10.18 -5.81
N ILE A 174 9.35 9.51 -4.89
CA ILE A 174 8.96 8.11 -5.08
C ILE A 174 8.04 7.91 -6.29
N TYR A 175 7.04 8.78 -6.48
CA TYR A 175 6.14 8.67 -7.63
C TYR A 175 6.82 8.96 -8.96
N ILE A 176 7.82 9.86 -9.00
CA ILE A 176 8.66 10.07 -10.18
C ILE A 176 9.54 8.83 -10.43
N LEU A 177 10.22 8.34 -9.39
CA LEU A 177 11.12 7.19 -9.46
C LEU A 177 10.42 5.95 -10.04
N PHE A 178 9.23 5.62 -9.52
CA PHE A 178 8.48 4.44 -9.96
C PHE A 178 7.65 4.65 -11.23
N SER A 179 7.69 5.84 -11.83
CA SER A 179 7.15 6.08 -13.16
C SER A 179 8.18 5.88 -14.27
N ALA A 180 9.46 5.70 -13.92
CA ALA A 180 10.50 5.42 -14.89
C ALA A 180 10.38 3.99 -15.44
N SER A 181 10.64 3.82 -16.74
CA SER A 181 10.63 2.51 -17.40
C SER A 181 11.88 1.66 -17.10
N GLU A 182 12.94 2.29 -16.62
CA GLU A 182 14.23 1.64 -16.35
C GLU A 182 14.40 1.33 -14.86
N LEU A 183 15.14 0.25 -14.57
CA LEU A 183 15.49 -0.11 -13.21
C LEU A 183 16.45 0.92 -12.63
N GLN A 184 15.99 1.65 -11.62
CA GLN A 184 16.77 2.69 -10.96
C GLN A 184 17.69 2.05 -9.91
N VAL A 185 19.00 2.28 -10.03
CA VAL A 185 20.04 1.68 -9.16
C VAL A 185 20.96 2.78 -8.65
N ALA A 186 20.99 2.98 -7.33
CA ALA A 186 21.90 3.92 -6.67
C ALA A 186 23.35 3.42 -6.71
N SER A 187 24.30 4.31 -6.98
CA SER A 187 25.72 4.06 -6.72
C SER A 187 26.01 3.97 -5.23
N ASP A 188 27.23 3.55 -4.86
CA ASP A 188 27.61 3.36 -3.45
C ASP A 188 27.57 4.64 -2.61
N ASP A 189 27.73 5.80 -3.24
CA ASP A 189 27.70 7.14 -2.65
C ASP A 189 26.34 7.84 -2.75
N GLN A 190 25.31 7.16 -3.26
CA GLN A 190 23.94 7.68 -3.42
C GLN A 190 22.93 6.90 -2.59
N GLU A 191 21.88 7.60 -2.14
CA GLU A 191 20.66 6.98 -1.62
C GLU A 191 19.51 7.05 -2.65
N ILE A 192 18.39 6.38 -2.36
CA ILE A 192 17.28 6.24 -3.32
C ILE A 192 16.65 7.60 -3.64
N MET A 193 16.54 8.51 -2.67
CA MET A 193 16.02 9.86 -2.91
C MET A 193 16.94 10.73 -3.77
N ASP A 194 18.23 10.37 -3.92
CA ASP A 194 19.17 11.10 -4.78
C ASP A 194 19.00 10.78 -6.27
N LEU A 195 18.35 9.66 -6.60
CA LEU A 195 18.12 9.23 -7.98
C LEU A 195 17.15 10.12 -8.75
N VAL A 196 16.40 10.97 -8.05
CA VAL A 196 15.37 11.82 -8.66
C VAL A 196 15.81 13.27 -8.69
N ASP A 197 16.03 13.77 -9.92
CA ASP A 197 16.28 15.20 -10.17
C ASP A 197 15.06 16.03 -9.71
N PRO A 198 15.24 17.00 -8.79
CA PRO A 198 14.15 17.85 -8.30
C PRO A 198 13.40 18.65 -9.38
N SER A 199 14.02 18.89 -10.53
CA SER A 199 13.41 19.58 -11.67
C SER A 199 12.49 18.67 -12.50
N THR A 200 12.51 17.36 -12.25
CA THR A 200 11.66 16.40 -12.96
C THR A 200 10.18 16.69 -12.67
N PRO A 201 9.34 16.86 -13.69
CA PRO A 201 7.91 17.07 -13.49
C PRO A 201 7.23 15.81 -12.94
N LEU A 202 6.09 15.99 -12.28
CA LEU A 202 5.22 14.86 -11.90
C LEU A 202 4.76 14.10 -13.15
N PRO A 203 4.54 12.76 -13.05
CA PRO A 203 3.98 12.00 -14.15
C PRO A 203 2.57 12.52 -14.50
N PRO A 204 2.15 12.44 -15.77
CA PRO A 204 0.94 13.14 -16.26
C PRO A 204 -0.38 12.67 -15.62
N TRP A 205 -0.38 11.50 -14.98
CA TRP A 205 -1.53 10.94 -14.28
C TRP A 205 -1.56 11.28 -12.78
N PHE A 206 -0.56 12.01 -12.27
CA PHE A 206 -0.42 12.37 -10.86
C PHE A 206 -0.31 13.88 -10.71
N SER A 207 -1.40 14.52 -10.28
CA SER A 207 -1.48 15.97 -10.16
C SER A 207 -0.82 16.50 -8.86
N GLU A 208 -0.58 17.81 -8.80
CA GLU A 208 -0.14 18.47 -7.55
C GLU A 208 -1.20 18.38 -6.44
N GLU A 209 -2.48 18.31 -6.81
CA GLU A 209 -3.57 18.06 -5.86
C GLU A 209 -3.47 16.65 -5.29
N ASP A 210 -3.30 15.63 -6.15
CA ASP A 210 -3.08 14.25 -5.70
C ASP A 210 -1.87 14.17 -4.78
N LEU A 211 -0.73 14.74 -5.17
CA LEU A 211 0.47 14.79 -4.34
C LEU A 211 0.19 15.40 -2.96
N SER A 212 -0.59 16.48 -2.91
CA SER A 212 -0.94 17.14 -1.65
C SER A 212 -1.84 16.25 -0.76
N VAL A 213 -2.74 15.46 -1.35
CA VAL A 213 -3.55 14.47 -0.61
C VAL A 213 -2.67 13.37 -0.01
N TYR A 214 -1.75 12.80 -0.78
CA TYR A 214 -0.82 11.80 -0.24
C TYR A 214 0.06 12.39 0.86
N ALA A 215 0.63 13.57 0.62
CA ALA A 215 1.48 14.23 1.59
C ALA A 215 0.75 14.45 2.92
N GLY A 216 -0.47 15.01 2.91
CA GLY A 216 -1.22 15.22 4.16
C GLY A 216 -1.56 13.93 4.91
N LEU A 217 -1.81 12.82 4.21
CA LEU A 217 -2.06 11.52 4.84
C LEU A 217 -0.79 10.91 5.43
N TYR A 218 0.35 11.08 4.75
CA TYR A 218 1.65 10.63 5.25
C TYR A 218 2.27 11.59 6.29
N GLU A 219 1.84 12.85 6.37
CA GLU A 219 2.20 13.74 7.49
C GLU A 219 1.59 13.24 8.80
N ASN A 220 0.40 12.65 8.74
CA ASN A 220 -0.24 12.05 9.91
C ASN A 220 0.43 10.73 10.34
N SER A 221 0.77 9.87 9.37
CA SER A 221 1.22 8.49 9.64
C SER A 221 2.74 8.29 9.58
N GLY A 222 3.47 9.16 8.90
CA GLY A 222 4.86 8.90 8.53
C GLY A 222 5.04 7.63 7.71
N PHE A 223 6.29 7.18 7.59
CA PHE A 223 6.66 6.05 6.73
C PHE A 223 7.05 4.78 7.49
N CYS A 224 7.00 4.77 8.82
CA CYS A 224 7.58 3.68 9.62
C CYS A 224 6.96 2.31 9.31
N THR A 225 5.63 2.17 9.40
CA THR A 225 4.96 0.90 9.07
C THR A 225 5.03 0.61 7.57
N ALA A 226 4.99 1.67 6.76
CA ALA A 226 5.06 1.59 5.31
C ALA A 226 6.41 1.04 4.82
N LEU A 227 7.50 1.36 5.52
CA LEU A 227 8.83 0.80 5.27
C LEU A 227 9.00 -0.57 5.91
N GLN A 228 8.45 -0.78 7.11
CA GLN A 228 8.60 -2.04 7.83
C GLN A 228 7.99 -3.20 7.04
N VAL A 229 6.69 -3.17 6.75
CA VAL A 229 5.97 -4.38 6.31
C VAL A 229 6.42 -4.90 4.94
N PRO A 230 6.63 -4.06 3.91
CA PRO A 230 7.01 -4.53 2.59
C PRO A 230 8.50 -4.87 2.45
N TYR A 231 9.35 -4.29 3.30
CA TYR A 231 10.80 -4.37 3.11
C TYR A 231 11.56 -5.05 4.25
N ARG A 232 10.91 -5.47 5.34
CA ARG A 232 11.60 -6.11 6.49
C ARG A 232 10.79 -7.25 7.09
#